data_AF-A0A143PU25-F1
#
_entry.id   AF-A0A143PU25-F1
#
_cell.length_a   1.000
_cell.length_b   1.000
_cell.length_c   1.000
_cell.angle_alpha   90.00
_cell.angle_beta   90.00
_cell.angle_gamma   90.00
#
_symmetry.space_group_name_H-M   'P 1'
#
loop_
_entity.id
_entity.type
_entity.pdbx_description
1 polymer ?
#
loop_
_entity_poly.entity_id
_entity_poly.type
_entity_poly.pdbx_seq_one_letter_code
_entity_poly.pdbx_strand_id
1 'polypeptide(L)'
;MTKTRSWMLALAVVLGASGVASAQNPRDQAKSQVEFGITVAQKGLWQEAVFRWERATEIDPTYAAAFNNLGIAFEQLGKFEQAGKAYEKALELEPQNLSIQQNYDLFKEINDRAKRNTGTSGS
;
A
#
# COMPACT_ATOMS: atom_id res chain seq x y z
N MET A 1 -19.41 -9.83 -31.34
CA MET A 1 -18.77 -9.04 -30.26
C MET A 1 -18.33 -10.01 -29.16
N THR A 2 -17.11 -10.55 -29.25
CA THR A 2 -16.57 -11.52 -28.28
C THR A 2 -15.39 -10.87 -27.56
N LYS A 3 -15.58 -10.53 -26.28
CA LYS A 3 -14.51 -10.05 -25.39
C LYS A 3 -13.64 -11.23 -24.97
N THR A 4 -12.48 -11.38 -25.60
CA THR A 4 -11.46 -12.34 -25.18
C THR A 4 -10.65 -11.71 -24.04
N ARG A 5 -10.78 -12.24 -22.82
CA ARG A 5 -9.92 -11.88 -21.69
C ARG A 5 -8.56 -12.54 -21.96
N SER A 6 -7.61 -11.76 -22.46
CA SER A 6 -6.27 -12.24 -22.77
C SER A 6 -5.43 -12.31 -21.49
N TRP A 7 -5.26 -13.53 -20.96
CA TRP A 7 -4.19 -13.85 -20.02
C TRP A 7 -2.96 -14.17 -20.87
N MET A 8 -1.98 -13.28 -20.96
CA MET A 8 -0.70 -13.61 -21.60
C MET A 8 0.42 -13.61 -20.56
N LEU A 9 0.94 -14.83 -20.37
CA LEU A 9 2.18 -15.17 -19.72
C LEU A 9 3.38 -14.49 -20.41
N ALA A 10 4.43 -14.32 -19.61
CA ALA A 10 5.69 -13.65 -19.86
C ALA A 10 6.42 -14.02 -21.17
N LEU A 11 7.20 -13.06 -21.69
CA LEU A 11 8.36 -13.36 -22.53
C LEU A 11 9.59 -12.66 -21.94
N ALA A 12 10.51 -13.47 -21.40
CA ALA A 12 11.85 -13.02 -21.07
C ALA A 12 12.69 -12.96 -22.36
N VAL A 13 13.34 -11.83 -22.59
CA VAL A 13 14.45 -11.70 -23.55
C VAL A 13 15.62 -11.11 -22.80
N VAL A 14 16.64 -11.94 -22.56
CA VAL A 14 17.98 -11.50 -22.12
C VAL A 14 18.79 -11.26 -23.38
N LEU A 15 19.53 -10.14 -23.46
CA LEU A 15 20.84 -10.02 -24.12
C LEU A 15 21.46 -8.62 -23.88
N GLY A 16 22.73 -8.58 -23.44
CA GLY A 16 23.63 -7.43 -23.61
C GLY A 16 24.24 -6.84 -22.32
N ALA A 17 25.46 -7.26 -21.98
CA ALA A 17 26.21 -6.81 -20.81
C ALA A 17 26.84 -5.41 -20.97
N SER A 18 26.68 -4.52 -19.98
CA SER A 18 27.59 -3.41 -19.64
C SER A 18 27.20 -2.83 -18.27
N GLY A 19 27.90 -3.27 -17.23
CA GLY A 19 27.69 -2.85 -15.84
C GLY A 19 26.99 -3.95 -15.05
N VAL A 20 27.68 -4.50 -14.06
CA VAL A 20 26.99 -5.05 -12.89
C VAL A 20 26.28 -3.88 -12.23
N ALA A 21 25.10 -3.50 -12.75
CA ALA A 21 24.10 -2.86 -11.92
C ALA A 21 23.94 -3.85 -10.77
N SER A 22 24.45 -3.50 -9.59
CA SER A 22 24.19 -4.28 -8.39
C SER A 22 22.69 -4.48 -8.39
N ALA A 23 22.23 -5.70 -8.66
CA ALA A 23 20.83 -6.03 -8.69
C ALA A 23 20.39 -5.92 -7.24
N GLN A 24 20.12 -4.69 -6.79
CA GLN A 24 19.65 -4.41 -5.45
C GLN A 24 18.42 -5.27 -5.28
N ASN A 25 18.40 -6.02 -4.18
CA ASN A 25 17.27 -6.86 -3.82
C ASN A 25 15.99 -6.04 -4.06
N PRO A 26 14.99 -6.53 -4.82
CA PRO A 26 13.75 -5.79 -5.05
C PRO A 26 13.16 -5.25 -3.74
N ARG A 27 13.32 -5.98 -2.64
CA ARG A 27 12.91 -5.54 -1.31
C ARG A 27 13.67 -4.31 -0.80
N ASP A 28 14.95 -4.14 -1.11
CA ASP A 28 15.72 -2.94 -0.77
C ASP A 28 15.23 -1.72 -1.56
N GLN A 29 14.88 -1.92 -2.84
CA GLN A 29 14.30 -0.87 -3.67
C GLN A 29 12.91 -0.46 -3.17
N ALA A 30 12.07 -1.44 -2.81
CA ALA A 30 10.77 -1.19 -2.19
C ALA A 30 10.91 -0.46 -0.85
N LYS A 31 11.88 -0.86 -0.02
CA LYS A 31 12.22 -0.19 1.23
C LYS A 31 12.60 1.27 1.02
N SER A 32 13.43 1.57 0.02
CA SER A 32 13.79 2.96 -0.31
C SER A 32 12.57 3.81 -0.69
N GLN A 33 11.63 3.25 -1.47
CA GLN A 33 10.36 3.95 -1.76
C GLN A 33 9.53 4.15 -0.48
N VAL A 34 9.50 3.18 0.43
CA VAL A 34 8.83 3.31 1.73
C VAL A 34 9.42 4.43 2.58
N GLU A 35 10.74 4.47 2.72
CA GLU A 35 11.45 5.51 3.49
C GLU A 35 11.22 6.91 2.90
N PHE A 36 11.24 7.03 1.57
CA PHE A 36 10.89 8.28 0.90
C PHE A 36 9.44 8.67 1.18
N GLY A 37 8.50 7.73 1.06
CA GLY A 37 7.08 7.95 1.36
C GLY A 37 6.85 8.44 2.80
N ILE A 38 7.58 7.89 3.78
CA ILE A 38 7.56 8.38 5.17
C ILE A 38 8.06 9.82 5.26
N THR A 39 9.16 10.15 4.58
CA THR A 39 9.74 11.50 4.59
C THR A 39 8.77 12.55 4.04
N VAL A 40 8.03 12.23 2.98
CA VAL A 40 7.04 13.17 2.40
C VAL A 40 5.74 13.21 3.21
N ALA A 41 5.31 12.10 3.80
CA ALA A 41 4.18 12.05 4.72
C ALA A 41 4.40 12.93 5.95
N GLN A 42 5.62 12.93 6.51
CA GLN A 42 6.01 13.82 7.61
C GLN A 42 5.91 15.31 7.26
N LYS A 43 5.93 15.65 5.96
CA LYS A 43 5.71 17.01 5.45
C LYS A 43 4.24 17.29 5.09
N GLY A 44 3.33 16.35 5.37
CA GLY A 44 1.91 16.44 5.02
C GLY A 44 1.60 16.19 3.55
N LEU A 45 2.56 15.73 2.75
CA LEU A 45 2.40 15.48 1.32
C LEU A 45 1.84 14.07 1.08
N TRP A 46 0.60 13.86 1.53
CA TRP A 46 -0.03 12.53 1.57
C TRP A 46 -0.24 11.90 0.19
N GLN A 47 -0.53 12.68 -0.85
CA GLN A 47 -0.67 12.15 -2.22
C GLN A 47 0.66 11.62 -2.76
N GLU A 48 1.78 12.31 -2.49
CA GLU A 48 3.11 11.83 -2.87
C GLU A 48 3.49 10.59 -2.05
N ALA A 49 3.12 10.54 -0.77
CA ALA A 49 3.33 9.35 0.07
C ALA A 49 2.62 8.12 -0.52
N VAL A 50 1.36 8.26 -0.95
CA VAL A 50 0.62 7.21 -1.66
C VAL A 50 1.37 6.76 -2.90
N PHE A 51 1.77 7.67 -3.78
CA PHE A 51 2.49 7.34 -5.00
C PHE A 51 3.76 6.51 -4.71
N ARG A 52 4.52 6.89 -3.68
CA ARG A 52 5.74 6.18 -3.27
C ARG A 52 5.46 4.80 -2.71
N TRP A 53 4.43 4.66 -1.89
CA TRP A 53 4.08 3.37 -1.31
C TRP A 53 3.40 2.45 -2.31
N GLU A 54 2.62 2.95 -3.28
CA GLU A 54 2.15 2.17 -4.44
C GLU A 54 3.33 1.67 -5.27
N ARG A 55 4.33 2.51 -5.52
CA ARG A 55 5.54 2.07 -6.21
C ARG A 55 6.29 0.98 -5.43
N ALA A 56 6.31 1.05 -4.10
CA ALA A 56 6.90 0.02 -3.27
C ALA A 56 6.16 -1.33 -3.40
N THR A 57 4.83 -1.34 -3.47
CA THR A 57 4.03 -2.57 -3.64
C THR A 57 4.14 -3.16 -5.05
N GLU A 58 4.39 -2.33 -6.07
CA GLU A 58 4.70 -2.81 -7.43
C GLU A 58 6.08 -3.48 -7.49
N ILE A 59 7.06 -2.96 -6.76
CA ILE A 59 8.43 -3.50 -6.72
C ILE A 59 8.49 -4.79 -5.89
N ASP A 60 7.90 -4.78 -4.70
CA ASP A 60 7.77 -5.95 -3.82
C ASP A 60 6.32 -6.10 -3.33
N PRO A 61 5.50 -6.94 -3.97
CA PRO A 61 4.11 -7.15 -3.60
C PRO A 61 3.96 -7.95 -2.30
N THR A 62 5.06 -8.40 -1.70
CA THR A 62 5.09 -9.11 -0.41
C THR A 62 5.53 -8.22 0.75
N TYR A 63 5.81 -6.94 0.50
CA TYR A 63 6.30 -6.03 1.53
C TYR A 63 5.16 -5.39 2.33
N ALA A 64 4.75 -6.08 3.40
CA ALA A 64 3.60 -5.70 4.25
C ALA A 64 3.66 -4.25 4.75
N ALA A 65 4.84 -3.72 5.06
CA ALA A 65 5.04 -2.35 5.53
C ALA A 65 4.54 -1.29 4.52
N ALA A 66 4.68 -1.54 3.21
CA ALA A 66 4.19 -0.62 2.18
C ALA A 66 2.64 -0.54 2.19
N PHE A 67 1.98 -1.69 2.33
CA PHE A 67 0.52 -1.76 2.42
C PHE A 67 -0.01 -1.13 3.73
N ASN A 68 0.66 -1.37 4.87
CA ASN A 68 0.31 -0.70 6.12
C ASN A 68 0.38 0.83 5.99
N ASN A 69 1.44 1.35 5.37
CA ASN A 69 1.58 2.79 5.17
C ASN A 69 0.55 3.34 4.18
N LEU A 70 0.19 2.61 3.13
CA LEU A 70 -0.94 2.97 2.26
C LEU A 70 -2.24 3.09 3.04
N GLY A 71 -2.50 2.18 3.98
CA GLY A 71 -3.62 2.26 4.93
C GLY A 71 -3.68 3.63 5.60
N ILE A 72 -2.58 4.01 6.26
CA ILE A 72 -2.43 5.28 6.97
C ILE A 72 -2.63 6.49 6.03
N ALA A 73 -2.00 6.51 4.85
CA ALA A 73 -2.17 7.63 3.92
C ALA A 73 -3.61 7.74 3.39
N PHE A 74 -4.27 6.61 3.11
CA PHE A 74 -5.66 6.64 2.67
C PHE A 74 -6.60 7.14 3.77
N GLU A 75 -6.32 6.87 5.05
CA GLU A 75 -7.04 7.49 6.17
C GLU A 75 -6.88 9.01 6.18
N GLN A 76 -5.65 9.51 6.04
CA GLN A 76 -5.36 10.95 6.00
C GLN A 76 -6.04 11.66 4.83
N LEU A 77 -6.26 10.94 3.72
CA LEU A 77 -6.96 11.44 2.54
C LEU A 77 -8.48 11.19 2.57
N GLY A 78 -9.02 10.62 3.65
CA GLY A 78 -10.45 10.29 3.79
C GLY A 78 -10.93 9.14 2.89
N LYS A 79 -10.02 8.36 2.31
CA LYS A 79 -10.32 7.25 1.39
C LYS A 79 -10.46 5.93 2.15
N PHE A 80 -11.42 5.87 3.07
CA PHE A 80 -11.53 4.79 4.06
C PHE A 80 -11.70 3.38 3.45
N GLU A 81 -12.38 3.23 2.31
CA GLU A 81 -12.49 1.92 1.66
C GLU A 81 -11.12 1.40 1.19
N GLN A 82 -10.28 2.27 0.63
CA GLN A 82 -8.94 1.91 0.18
C GLN A 82 -8.02 1.64 1.37
N ALA A 83 -8.17 2.39 2.46
CA ALA A 83 -7.43 2.15 3.70
C ALA A 83 -7.66 0.73 4.24
N GLY A 84 -8.93 0.31 4.33
CA GLY A 84 -9.29 -1.04 4.79
C GLY A 84 -8.65 -2.14 3.95
N LYS A 85 -8.76 -2.05 2.61
CA LYS A 85 -8.13 -3.02 1.69
C LYS A 85 -6.61 -3.08 1.85
N ALA A 86 -5.96 -1.95 2.09
CA ALA A 86 -4.51 -1.90 2.28
C ALA A 86 -4.09 -2.58 3.59
N TYR A 87 -4.80 -2.33 4.70
CA TYR A 87 -4.54 -3.01 5.97
C TYR A 87 -4.80 -4.51 5.92
N GLU A 88 -5.90 -4.93 5.28
CA GLU A 88 -6.20 -6.35 5.06
C GLU A 88 -5.07 -7.03 4.30
N LYS A 89 -4.56 -6.39 3.24
CA LYS A 89 -3.44 -6.95 2.48
C LYS A 89 -2.16 -7.03 3.33
N ALA A 90 -1.90 -6.02 4.16
CA ALA A 90 -0.74 -6.01 5.04
C ALA A 90 -0.79 -7.16 6.07
N LEU A 91 -1.96 -7.42 6.65
CA LEU A 91 -2.18 -8.55 7.57
C LEU A 91 -2.23 -9.92 6.88
N GLU A 92 -2.66 -9.99 5.61
CA GLU A 92 -2.54 -11.23 4.83
C GLU A 92 -1.07 -11.65 4.67
N LEU A 93 -0.17 -10.67 4.48
CA LEU A 93 1.26 -10.88 4.33
C LEU A 93 1.97 -11.15 5.66
N GLU A 94 1.61 -10.43 6.73
CA GLU A 94 2.18 -10.61 8.06
C GLU A 94 1.07 -10.70 9.14
N PRO A 95 0.40 -11.86 9.28
CA PRO A 95 -0.79 -12.01 10.15
C PRO A 95 -0.54 -11.79 11.65
N GLN A 96 0.72 -11.89 12.08
CA GLN A 96 1.12 -11.76 13.48
C GLN A 96 1.80 -10.41 13.78
N ASN A 97 1.79 -9.48 12.82
CA ASN A 97 2.39 -8.16 13.03
C ASN A 97 1.45 -7.29 13.89
N LEU A 98 1.81 -7.18 15.17
CA LEU A 98 1.03 -6.43 16.17
C LEU A 98 0.84 -4.96 15.80
N SER A 99 1.83 -4.32 15.17
CA SER A 99 1.73 -2.91 14.77
C SER A 99 0.71 -2.72 13.66
N ILE A 100 0.68 -3.60 12.66
CA ILE A 100 -0.31 -3.56 11.57
C ILE A 100 -1.71 -3.84 12.15
N GLN A 101 -1.82 -4.83 13.03
CA GLN A 101 -3.10 -5.17 13.69
C GLN A 101 -3.65 -3.98 14.48
N GLN A 102 -2.80 -3.33 15.29
CA GLN A 102 -3.17 -2.14 16.07
C GLN A 102 -3.63 -0.98 15.19
N ASN A 103 -2.91 -0.71 14.09
CA ASN A 103 -3.31 0.33 13.14
C ASN A 103 -4.69 0.02 12.52
N TYR A 104 -4.91 -1.23 12.10
CA TYR A 104 -6.18 -1.62 11.48
C TYR A 104 -7.35 -1.57 12.46
N ASP A 105 -7.15 -2.01 13.70
CA ASP A 105 -8.18 -1.95 14.74
C ASP A 105 -8.57 -0.50 15.07
N LEU A 106 -7.58 0.40 15.19
CA LEU A 106 -7.83 1.82 15.39
C LEU A 106 -8.61 2.43 14.22
N PHE A 107 -8.20 2.12 12.98
CA PHE A 107 -8.90 2.56 11.78
C PHE A 107 -10.39 2.13 11.79
N LYS A 108 -10.67 0.85 12.07
CA LYS A 108 -12.04 0.33 12.12
C LYS A 108 -12.88 1.08 13.15
N GLU A 109 -12.34 1.29 14.34
CA GLU A 109 -13.03 2.00 15.41
C GLU A 109 -13.38 3.45 15.02
N ILE A 110 -12.43 4.18 14.42
CA ILE A 110 -12.64 5.57 13.96
C ILE A 110 -13.69 5.60 12.84
N ASN A 111 -13.57 4.72 11.86
CA ASN A 111 -14.49 4.64 10.73
C ASN A 111 -15.93 4.31 11.16
N ASP A 112 -16.10 3.38 12.10
CA ASP A 112 -17.41 2.99 12.62
C ASP A 112 -18.04 4.10 13.47
N ARG A 113 -17.24 4.86 14.23
CA ARG A 113 -17.73 6.07 14.93
C ARG A 113 -18.19 7.14 13.93
N ALA A 114 -17.43 7.39 12.87
CA ALA A 114 -17.80 8.36 11.83
C ALA A 114 -19.11 8.00 11.11
N LYS A 115 -19.30 6.72 10.78
CA LYS A 115 -20.54 6.22 10.16
C LYS A 115 -21.75 6.36 11.09
N ARG A 116 -21.60 6.11 12.38
CA ARG A 116 -22.68 6.29 13.35
C ARG A 116 -23.11 7.75 13.49
N ASN A 117 -22.16 8.68 13.56
CA ASN A 117 -22.44 10.11 13.70
C ASN A 117 -23.11 10.72 12.46
N THR A 118 -22.87 10.17 11.27
CA THR A 118 -23.52 10.62 10.03
C THR A 118 -24.92 10.03 9.84
N GLY A 119 -25.22 8.88 10.47
CA GLY A 119 -26.53 8.25 10.45
C GLY A 119 -27.55 8.82 11.46
N THR A 120 -27.09 9.49 12.54
CA THR A 120 -27.96 9.97 13.63
C THR A 120 -28.46 11.42 13.48
N SER A 121 -28.11 12.13 12.41
CA SER A 121 -28.59 13.51 12.16
C SER A 121 -29.94 13.58 11.44
N GLY A 122 -30.66 12.47 11.28
CA GLY A 122 -31.85 12.39 10.42
C GLY A 122 -33.12 11.78 11.02
N SER A 123 -33.21 11.61 12.34
CA SER A 123 -34.42 11.10 13.01
C SER A 123 -35.12 12.15 13.85
#